data_AF-A0A1C6CWA0-F1
#
_entry.id   AF-A0A1C6CWA0-F1
#
_cell.length_a   1.000
_cell.length_b   1.000
_cell.length_c   1.000
_cell.angle_alpha   90.00
_cell.angle_beta   90.00
_cell.angle_gamma   90.00
#
_symmetry.space_group_name_H-M   'P 1'
#
loop_
_entity.id
_entity.type
_entity.pdbx_description
1 polymer ?
#
loop_
_entity_poly.entity_id
_entity_poly.type
_entity_poly.pdbx_seq_one_letter_code
_entity_poly.pdbx_strand_id
1 'polypeptide(L)'
;MTTDEYKKIVSASVSEEAEQAHMMAWCAWAQNTYPQLDLAVHVPNEGKRSAAAGYKLKQAGMRAGFPDFFLPVPIIDTDGRLIYSGLAIELKKTGGRPTDKQIEWLEKLEGTRHAVAICWGAEAAIELIGAYCRKDIDNIRRSTHSAEQLEAIRPKKRAPKVSKINFKRLSYFAVGCTQTAITALDILINGTVTGRSLVIVLALSVAALFTMVREVGRG
;
A
#
# COMPACT_ATOMS: atom_id res chain seq x y z
N MET A 1 2.87 23.08 21.39
CA MET A 1 2.22 21.78 21.62
C MET A 1 3.30 20.74 21.87
N THR A 2 3.26 20.05 23.01
CA THR A 2 4.23 19.03 23.38
C THR A 2 3.97 17.71 22.65
N THR A 3 4.97 16.83 22.59
CA THR A 3 4.84 15.49 21.98
C THR A 3 3.73 14.66 22.62
N ASP A 4 3.50 14.82 23.92
CA ASP A 4 2.49 14.07 24.65
C ASP A 4 1.08 14.64 24.45
N GLU A 5 0.94 15.97 24.34
CA GLU A 5 -0.30 16.61 23.89
C GLU A 5 -0.69 16.14 22.48
N TYR A 6 0.27 16.07 21.56
CA TYR A 6 0.02 15.57 20.20
C TYR A 6 -0.45 14.12 20.18
N LYS A 7 0.22 13.22 20.92
CA LYS A 7 -0.19 11.82 21.03
C LYS A 7 -1.59 11.68 21.61
N LYS A 8 -1.94 12.49 22.61
CA LYS A 8 -3.26 12.50 23.22
C LYS A 8 -4.33 12.89 22.20
N ILE A 9 -4.09 13.94 21.41
CA ILE A 9 -4.99 14.36 20.32
C ILE A 9 -5.16 13.26 19.28
N VAL A 10 -4.07 12.65 18.79
CA VAL A 10 -4.15 11.57 17.80
C VAL A 10 -4.83 10.31 18.36
N SER A 11 -4.69 10.02 19.66
CA SER A 11 -5.37 8.89 20.29
C SER A 11 -6.87 9.12 20.49
N ALA A 12 -7.27 10.38 20.66
CA ALA A 12 -8.65 10.80 20.83
C ALA A 12 -9.32 11.16 19.49
N SER A 13 -8.58 11.12 18.37
CA SER A 13 -9.11 11.52 17.07
C SER A 13 -10.13 10.51 16.54
N VAL A 14 -11.11 11.03 15.82
CA VAL A 14 -12.16 10.26 15.17
C VAL A 14 -11.53 9.30 14.15
N SER A 15 -12.12 8.11 13.98
CA SER A 15 -11.61 7.13 13.01
C SER A 15 -11.78 7.64 11.59
N GLU A 16 -10.91 7.22 10.68
CA GLU A 16 -11.00 7.58 9.26
C GLU A 16 -12.34 7.16 8.64
N GLU A 17 -12.87 6.01 9.05
CA GLU A 17 -14.20 5.54 8.64
C GLU A 17 -15.33 6.46 9.14
N ALA A 18 -15.24 6.98 10.37
CA ALA A 18 -16.25 7.91 10.89
C ALA A 18 -16.14 9.30 10.24
N GLU A 19 -14.93 9.77 9.94
CA GLU A 19 -14.71 10.98 9.13
C GLU A 19 -15.31 10.82 7.73
N GLN A 20 -15.09 9.66 7.08
CA GLN A 20 -15.64 9.34 5.77
C GLN A 20 -17.18 9.32 5.80
N ALA A 21 -17.77 8.68 6.81
CA ALA A 21 -19.21 8.65 7.00
C ALA A 21 -19.79 10.05 7.22
N HIS A 22 -19.12 10.91 8.00
CA HIS A 22 -19.53 12.29 8.23
C HIS A 22 -19.51 13.10 6.93
N MET A 23 -18.42 13.03 6.17
CA MET A 23 -18.29 13.69 4.86
C MET A 23 -19.39 13.23 3.88
N MET A 24 -19.64 11.92 3.77
CA MET A 24 -20.67 11.39 2.87
C MET A 24 -22.09 11.76 3.32
N ALA A 25 -22.36 11.81 4.62
CA ALA A 25 -23.63 12.29 5.15
C ALA A 25 -23.87 13.77 4.80
N TRP A 26 -22.83 14.61 4.89
CA TRP A 26 -22.91 15.99 4.43
C TRP A 26 -23.17 16.06 2.93
N CYS A 27 -22.49 15.26 2.10
CA CYS A 27 -22.73 15.23 0.66
C CYS A 27 -24.19 14.90 0.34
N ALA A 28 -24.75 13.86 0.97
CA ALA A 28 -26.15 13.47 0.79
C ALA A 28 -27.13 14.58 1.20
N TRP A 29 -26.89 15.27 2.32
CA TRP A 29 -27.70 16.42 2.72
C TRP A 29 -27.57 17.61 1.74
N ALA A 30 -26.35 17.87 1.28
CA ALA A 30 -26.03 19.01 0.43
C ALA A 30 -26.47 18.83 -1.03
N GLN A 31 -26.87 17.63 -1.46
CA GLN A 31 -27.40 17.37 -2.81
C GLN A 31 -28.58 18.27 -3.18
N ASN A 32 -29.42 18.66 -2.22
CA ASN A 32 -30.52 19.61 -2.47
C ASN A 32 -30.02 20.98 -2.95
N THR A 33 -28.83 21.39 -2.53
CA THR A 33 -28.18 22.65 -2.94
C THR A 33 -27.24 22.44 -4.12
N TYR A 34 -26.57 21.29 -4.17
CA TYR A 34 -25.58 20.93 -5.18
C TYR A 34 -25.94 19.57 -5.80
N PRO A 35 -26.88 19.53 -6.78
CA PRO A 35 -27.38 18.29 -7.35
C PRO A 35 -26.29 17.38 -7.94
N GLN A 36 -25.18 17.96 -8.41
CA GLN A 36 -24.04 17.21 -8.94
C GLN A 36 -23.38 16.26 -7.93
N LEU A 37 -23.62 16.44 -6.62
CA LEU A 37 -23.15 15.52 -5.57
C LEU A 37 -23.85 14.15 -5.61
N ASP A 38 -24.91 13.98 -6.41
CA ASP A 38 -25.47 12.67 -6.73
C ASP A 38 -24.47 11.76 -7.47
N LEU A 39 -23.52 12.36 -8.19
CA LEU A 39 -22.44 11.64 -8.88
C LEU A 39 -21.24 11.32 -7.98
N ALA A 40 -21.25 11.78 -6.73
CA ALA A 40 -20.16 11.53 -5.80
C ALA A 40 -20.15 10.06 -5.36
N VAL A 41 -18.98 9.42 -5.45
CA VAL A 41 -18.81 8.03 -5.03
C VAL A 41 -17.71 7.90 -3.98
N HIS A 42 -17.99 7.09 -2.98
CA HIS A 42 -16.97 6.53 -2.13
C HIS A 42 -16.44 5.23 -2.76
N VAL A 43 -15.13 5.07 -2.83
CA VAL A 43 -14.48 3.85 -3.33
C VAL A 43 -13.88 3.07 -2.15
N PRO A 44 -14.56 2.02 -1.64
CA PRO A 44 -14.12 1.27 -0.46
C PRO A 44 -12.95 0.34 -0.81
N ASN A 45 -11.75 0.88 -0.85
CA ASN A 45 -10.52 0.13 -1.11
C ASN A 45 -9.92 -0.46 0.17
N GLU A 46 -10.24 0.16 1.31
CA GLU A 46 -9.98 -0.24 2.67
C GLU A 46 -10.84 -1.43 3.10
N GLY A 47 -10.39 -2.16 4.11
CA GLY A 47 -11.11 -3.32 4.65
C GLY A 47 -10.29 -4.61 4.64
N LYS A 48 -10.46 -5.38 5.72
CA LYS A 48 -9.83 -6.69 5.88
C LYS A 48 -10.54 -7.69 4.96
N ARG A 49 -9.76 -8.36 4.12
CA ARG A 49 -10.24 -9.40 3.21
C ARG A 49 -9.21 -10.51 3.09
N SER A 50 -9.65 -11.71 2.75
CA SER A 50 -8.73 -12.83 2.50
C SER A 50 -7.86 -12.54 1.26
N ALA A 51 -6.68 -13.17 1.19
CA ALA A 51 -5.79 -13.01 0.04
C ALA A 51 -6.48 -13.41 -1.28
N ALA A 52 -7.29 -14.47 -1.25
CA ALA A 52 -8.07 -14.93 -2.39
C ALA A 52 -9.12 -13.89 -2.84
N ALA A 53 -9.87 -13.31 -1.90
CA ALA A 53 -10.84 -12.26 -2.20
C ALA A 53 -10.16 -11.01 -2.78
N GLY A 54 -9.04 -10.59 -2.18
CA GLY A 54 -8.25 -9.47 -2.68
C GLY A 54 -7.68 -9.71 -4.09
N TYR A 55 -7.25 -10.94 -4.39
CA TYR A 55 -6.78 -11.30 -5.74
C TYR A 55 -7.92 -11.22 -6.77
N LYS A 56 -9.10 -11.78 -6.46
CA LYS A 56 -10.27 -11.72 -7.34
C LYS A 56 -10.69 -10.27 -7.62
N LEU A 57 -10.71 -9.41 -6.60
CA LEU A 57 -11.04 -7.98 -6.79
C LEU A 57 -10.01 -7.27 -7.67
N LYS A 58 -8.71 -7.55 -7.50
CA LYS A 58 -7.67 -6.99 -8.39
C LYS A 58 -7.84 -7.45 -9.84
N GLN A 59 -8.19 -8.72 -10.05
CA GLN A 59 -8.52 -9.25 -11.39
C GLN A 59 -9.76 -8.56 -11.98
N ALA A 60 -10.75 -8.25 -11.14
CA ALA A 60 -11.95 -7.50 -11.52
C ALA A 60 -11.71 -5.99 -11.70
N GLY A 61 -10.47 -5.50 -11.56
CA GLY A 61 -10.11 -4.11 -11.82
C GLY A 61 -9.94 -3.22 -10.59
N MET A 62 -10.06 -3.76 -9.36
CA MET A 62 -9.80 -2.99 -8.14
C MET A 62 -8.38 -2.41 -8.16
N ARG A 63 -8.29 -1.10 -8.01
CA ARG A 63 -7.03 -0.36 -8.01
C ARG A 63 -6.65 0.02 -6.59
N ALA A 64 -5.61 -0.64 -6.07
CA ALA A 64 -5.11 -0.34 -4.73
C ALA A 64 -4.66 1.13 -4.63
N GLY A 65 -5.13 1.81 -3.59
CA GLY A 65 -4.81 3.22 -3.33
C GLY A 65 -5.56 4.22 -4.20
N PHE A 66 -6.58 3.81 -4.96
CA PHE A 66 -7.45 4.79 -5.59
C PHE A 66 -8.17 5.61 -4.50
N PRO A 67 -8.37 6.94 -4.68
CA PRO A 67 -8.85 7.82 -3.63
C PRO A 67 -10.20 7.43 -3.05
N ASP A 68 -10.41 7.74 -1.76
CA ASP A 68 -11.61 7.37 -1.01
C ASP A 68 -12.88 8.04 -1.56
N PHE A 69 -12.77 9.28 -2.06
CA PHE A 69 -13.87 10.06 -2.63
C PHE A 69 -13.54 10.48 -4.07
N PHE A 70 -14.52 10.31 -4.96
CA PHE A 70 -14.41 10.71 -6.36
C PHE A 70 -15.70 11.37 -6.84
N LEU A 71 -15.57 12.52 -7.48
CA LEU A 71 -16.67 13.28 -8.08
C LEU A 71 -16.32 13.58 -9.55
N PRO A 72 -16.89 12.84 -10.52
CA PRO A 72 -16.57 12.95 -11.94
C PRO A 72 -17.31 14.12 -12.61
N VAL A 73 -17.22 15.32 -12.04
CA VAL A 73 -17.92 16.51 -12.52
C VAL A 73 -16.90 17.53 -13.01
N PRO A 74 -16.86 17.84 -14.32
CA PRO A 74 -15.89 18.79 -14.84
C PRO A 74 -16.26 20.23 -14.45
N ILE A 75 -15.24 21.05 -14.24
CA ILE A 75 -15.37 22.51 -14.18
C ILE A 75 -14.81 23.08 -15.48
N ILE A 76 -15.67 23.79 -16.21
CA ILE A 76 -15.36 24.48 -17.46
C ILE A 76 -15.55 25.98 -17.21
N ASP A 77 -14.63 26.80 -17.70
CA ASP A 77 -14.73 28.26 -17.61
C ASP A 77 -15.70 28.85 -18.65
N THR A 78 -15.87 30.17 -18.64
CA THR A 78 -16.76 30.90 -19.56
C THR A 78 -16.31 30.83 -21.02
N ASP A 79 -15.03 30.55 -21.27
CA ASP A 79 -14.45 30.42 -22.61
C ASP A 79 -14.54 28.97 -23.13
N GLY A 80 -15.16 28.07 -22.37
CA GLY A 80 -15.26 26.65 -22.73
C GLY A 80 -13.99 25.85 -22.44
N ARG A 81 -13.03 26.39 -21.69
CA ARG A 81 -11.79 25.67 -21.34
C ARG A 81 -12.00 24.80 -20.10
N LEU A 82 -11.47 23.58 -20.16
CA LEU A 82 -11.45 22.67 -19.03
C LEU A 82 -10.49 23.18 -17.94
N ILE A 83 -11.04 23.52 -16.77
CA ILE A 83 -10.27 23.88 -15.59
C ILE A 83 -9.94 22.63 -14.78
N TYR A 84 -10.98 21.84 -14.44
CA TYR A 84 -10.84 20.56 -13.77
C TYR A 84 -11.68 19.49 -14.46
N SER A 85 -11.14 18.28 -14.61
CA SER A 85 -11.87 17.11 -15.15
C SER A 85 -12.75 16.40 -14.13
N GLY A 86 -12.46 16.59 -12.84
CA GLY A 86 -13.19 16.03 -11.71
C GLY A 86 -12.48 16.35 -10.40
N LEU A 87 -13.04 15.89 -9.28
CA LEU A 87 -12.46 16.01 -7.94
C LEU A 87 -12.17 14.63 -7.36
N ALA A 88 -10.98 14.46 -6.79
CA ALA A 88 -10.60 13.26 -6.06
C ALA A 88 -9.99 13.65 -4.69
N ILE A 89 -10.49 13.03 -3.62
CA ILE A 89 -10.03 13.29 -2.27
C ILE A 89 -9.61 11.97 -1.62
N GLU A 90 -8.40 11.97 -1.08
CA GLU A 90 -7.93 10.95 -0.15
C GLU A 90 -8.16 11.46 1.27
N LEU A 91 -9.00 10.78 2.05
CA LEU A 91 -9.36 11.22 3.39
C LEU A 91 -8.43 10.56 4.40
N LYS A 92 -7.93 11.35 5.36
CA LYS A 92 -7.13 10.83 6.47
C LYS A 92 -7.71 11.33 7.78
N LYS A 93 -7.72 10.48 8.80
CA LYS A 93 -7.90 10.99 10.16
C LYS A 93 -6.73 11.89 10.58
N THR A 94 -6.92 12.72 11.60
CA THR A 94 -5.83 13.55 12.16
C THR A 94 -4.60 12.69 12.52
N GLY A 95 -3.43 13.06 11.98
CA GLY A 95 -2.17 12.31 12.15
C GLY A 95 -2.03 11.06 11.27
N GLY A 96 -3.06 10.71 10.52
CA GLY A 96 -3.01 9.69 9.47
C GLY A 96 -2.05 10.10 8.35
N ARG A 97 -1.44 9.09 7.69
CA ARG A 97 -0.50 9.30 6.59
C ARG A 97 -0.95 8.53 5.36
N PRO A 98 -0.90 9.14 4.17
CA PRO A 98 -1.19 8.44 2.93
C PRO A 98 -0.11 7.38 2.65
N THR A 99 -0.51 6.35 1.91
CA THR A 99 0.39 5.32 1.39
C THR A 99 1.07 5.80 0.09
N ASP A 100 2.19 5.18 -0.27
CA ASP A 100 2.90 5.45 -1.53
C ASP A 100 1.98 5.29 -2.76
N LYS A 101 1.10 4.29 -2.74
CA LYS A 101 0.13 4.04 -3.81
C LYS A 101 -0.98 5.09 -3.90
N GLN A 102 -1.40 5.65 -2.78
CA GLN A 102 -2.39 6.73 -2.78
C GLN A 102 -1.78 8.00 -3.39
N ILE A 103 -0.55 8.33 -3.02
CA ILE A 103 0.19 9.43 -3.64
C ILE A 103 0.35 9.21 -5.14
N GLU A 104 0.78 8.03 -5.58
CA GLU A 104 0.89 7.69 -7.02
C GLU A 104 -0.44 7.87 -7.79
N TRP A 105 -1.58 7.62 -7.15
CA TRP A 105 -2.90 7.81 -7.79
C TRP A 105 -3.28 9.27 -7.88
N LEU A 106 -3.06 10.05 -6.82
CA LEU A 106 -3.33 11.49 -6.82
C LEU A 106 -2.47 12.20 -7.87
N GLU A 107 -1.19 11.83 -8.03
CA GLU A 107 -0.32 12.38 -9.08
C GLU A 107 -0.84 12.08 -10.49
N LYS A 108 -1.31 10.84 -10.74
CA LYS A 108 -1.89 10.49 -12.04
C LYS A 108 -3.18 11.26 -12.32
N LEU A 109 -4.02 11.44 -11.31
CA LEU A 109 -5.28 12.18 -11.43
C LEU A 109 -5.01 13.67 -11.64
N GLU A 110 -4.05 14.26 -10.92
CA GLU A 110 -3.58 15.63 -11.12
C GLU A 110 -3.07 15.84 -12.56
N GLY A 111 -2.24 14.92 -13.06
CA GLY A 111 -1.75 14.95 -14.45
C GLY A 111 -2.84 14.83 -15.52
N THR A 112 -4.06 14.39 -15.14
CA THR A 112 -5.26 14.38 -16.00
C THR A 112 -6.22 15.54 -15.69
N ARG A 113 -5.73 16.59 -15.02
CA ARG A 113 -6.45 17.80 -14.59
C ARG A 113 -7.55 17.57 -13.57
N HIS A 114 -7.51 16.51 -12.77
CA HIS A 114 -8.41 16.43 -11.62
C HIS A 114 -7.94 17.40 -10.53
N ALA A 115 -8.87 18.02 -9.82
CA ALA A 115 -8.58 18.60 -8.52
C ALA A 115 -8.29 17.45 -7.55
N VAL A 116 -7.09 17.40 -6.98
CA VAL A 116 -6.70 16.33 -6.04
C VAL A 116 -6.30 16.91 -4.70
N ALA A 117 -6.72 16.26 -3.61
CA ALA A 117 -6.29 16.65 -2.29
C ALA A 117 -6.19 15.47 -1.32
N ILE A 118 -5.31 15.63 -0.34
CA ILE A 118 -5.32 14.85 0.89
C ILE A 118 -5.98 15.73 1.94
N CYS A 119 -7.11 15.28 2.48
CA CYS A 119 -7.86 16.02 3.49
C CYS A 119 -7.73 15.32 4.84
N TRP A 120 -7.37 16.08 5.88
CA TRP A 120 -7.32 15.56 7.25
C TRP A 120 -8.58 15.94 8.02
N GLY A 121 -9.48 14.97 8.17
CA GLY A 121 -10.81 15.16 8.77
C GLY A 121 -11.89 15.53 7.75
N ALA A 122 -13.14 15.25 8.11
CA ALA A 122 -14.30 15.48 7.26
C ALA A 122 -14.48 16.96 6.91
N GLU A 123 -14.20 17.87 7.85
CA GLU A 123 -14.41 19.30 7.66
C GLU A 123 -13.55 19.86 6.52
N ALA A 124 -12.27 19.46 6.45
CA ALA A 124 -11.37 19.88 5.37
C ALA A 124 -11.85 19.36 4.00
N ALA A 125 -12.40 18.14 3.96
CA ALA A 125 -12.96 17.59 2.74
C ALA A 125 -14.26 18.30 2.34
N ILE A 126 -15.17 18.55 3.28
CA ILE A 126 -16.43 19.26 3.08
C ILE A 126 -16.18 20.68 2.54
N GLU A 127 -15.21 21.39 3.09
CA GLU A 127 -14.84 22.73 2.63
C GLU A 127 -14.42 22.71 1.15
N LEU A 128 -13.52 21.78 0.77
CA LEU A 128 -13.07 21.61 -0.59
C LEU A 128 -14.20 21.17 -1.53
N ILE A 129 -15.03 20.21 -1.14
CA ILE A 129 -16.17 19.74 -1.94
C ILE A 129 -17.14 20.91 -2.17
N GLY A 130 -17.43 21.69 -1.13
CA GLY A 130 -18.26 22.88 -1.23
C GLY A 130 -17.67 23.93 -2.18
N ALA A 131 -16.37 24.21 -2.07
CA ALA A 131 -15.66 25.12 -2.98
C ALA A 131 -15.74 24.63 -4.43
N TYR A 132 -15.54 23.32 -4.65
CA TYR A 132 -15.66 22.68 -5.96
C TYR A 132 -17.07 22.84 -6.54
N CYS A 133 -18.10 22.58 -5.73
CA CYS A 133 -19.50 22.73 -6.16
C CYS A 133 -19.88 24.16 -6.52
N ARG A 134 -19.31 25.15 -5.82
CA ARG A 134 -19.48 26.58 -6.11
C ARG A 134 -18.59 27.09 -7.25
N LYS A 135 -17.70 26.25 -7.79
CA LYS A 135 -16.66 26.64 -8.75
C LYS A 135 -15.77 27.77 -8.24
N ASP A 136 -15.50 27.77 -6.95
CA ASP A 136 -14.61 28.73 -6.29
C ASP A 136 -13.15 28.34 -6.57
N ILE A 137 -12.66 28.74 -7.74
CA ILE A 137 -11.36 28.30 -8.28
C ILE A 137 -10.21 28.63 -7.34
N ASP A 138 -10.26 29.77 -6.66
CA ASP A 138 -9.19 30.20 -5.77
C ASP A 138 -9.12 29.32 -4.53
N ASN A 139 -10.25 28.98 -3.92
CA ASN A 139 -10.27 28.06 -2.78
C ASN A 139 -9.92 26.63 -3.18
N ILE A 140 -10.37 26.17 -4.34
CA ILE A 140 -9.97 24.85 -4.86
C ILE A 140 -8.44 24.80 -4.99
N ARG A 141 -7.81 25.78 -5.65
CA ARG A 141 -6.35 25.83 -5.84
C ARG A 141 -5.56 25.85 -4.54
N ARG A 142 -6.05 26.54 -3.50
CA ARG A 142 -5.39 26.60 -2.18
C ARG A 142 -5.43 25.26 -1.45
N SER A 143 -6.48 24.47 -1.65
CA SER A 143 -6.70 23.20 -0.94
C SER A 143 -6.22 21.97 -1.72
N THR A 144 -6.08 22.07 -3.04
CA THR A 144 -5.53 21.01 -3.88
C THR A 144 -4.00 20.91 -3.79
N HIS A 145 -3.46 19.75 -4.12
CA HIS A 145 -2.02 19.49 -4.09
C HIS A 145 -1.47 19.36 -5.52
N SER A 146 -0.33 20.01 -5.78
CA SER A 146 0.50 19.76 -6.97
C SER A 146 1.32 18.48 -6.81
N ALA A 147 1.86 17.96 -7.92
CA ALA A 147 2.75 16.80 -7.90
C ALA A 147 3.96 16.99 -6.95
N GLU A 148 4.54 18.19 -6.90
CA GLU A 148 5.66 18.50 -6.00
C GLU A 148 5.25 18.46 -4.52
N GLN A 149 4.06 18.96 -4.20
CA GLN A 149 3.52 18.92 -2.84
C GLN A 149 3.20 17.47 -2.42
N LEU A 150 2.67 16.67 -3.34
CA LEU A 150 2.41 15.24 -3.12
C LEU A 150 3.71 14.46 -2.87
N GLU A 151 4.76 14.73 -3.63
CA GLU A 151 6.08 14.11 -3.44
C GLU A 151 6.67 14.46 -2.06
N ALA A 152 6.50 15.70 -1.59
CA ALA A 152 6.95 16.13 -0.26
C ALA A 152 6.24 15.39 0.89
N ILE A 153 4.99 14.97 0.68
CA ILE A 153 4.19 14.21 1.65
C ILE A 153 4.48 12.70 1.58
N ARG A 154 5.04 12.22 0.45
CA ARG A 154 5.23 10.79 0.18
C ARG A 154 5.95 10.08 1.33
N PRO A 155 5.44 8.93 1.80
CA PRO A 155 6.11 8.17 2.85
C PRO A 155 7.47 7.67 2.35
N LYS A 156 8.54 8.00 3.10
CA LYS A 156 9.90 7.52 2.79
C LYS A 156 9.92 5.99 2.77
N LYS A 157 10.38 5.40 1.67
CA LYS A 157 10.57 3.95 1.56
C LYS A 157 11.51 3.50 2.67
N ARG A 158 11.03 2.62 3.54
CA ARG A 158 11.91 1.92 4.48
C ARG A 158 12.85 1.06 3.64
N ALA A 159 14.15 1.12 3.93
CA ALA A 159 15.10 0.18 3.35
C ALA A 159 14.53 -1.24 3.52
N PRO A 160 14.59 -2.09 2.48
CA PRO A 160 14.11 -3.46 2.60
C PRO A 160 14.78 -4.06 3.84
N LYS A 161 13.99 -4.65 4.74
CA LYS A 161 14.55 -5.54 5.74
C LYS A 161 15.23 -6.64 4.93
N VAL A 162 16.55 -6.58 4.83
CA VAL A 162 17.34 -7.72 4.41
C VAL A 162 16.91 -8.81 5.39
N SER A 163 16.06 -9.73 4.93
CA SER A 163 15.83 -10.96 5.68
C SER A 163 17.23 -11.48 5.91
N LYS A 164 17.66 -11.62 7.17
CA LYS A 164 18.93 -12.29 7.46
C LYS A 164 18.83 -13.60 6.70
N ILE A 165 19.47 -13.71 5.53
CA ILE A 165 19.74 -14.98 4.89
C ILE A 165 20.37 -15.74 6.03
N ASN A 166 19.67 -16.77 6.50
CA ASN A 166 20.07 -17.44 7.71
C ASN A 166 21.42 -18.06 7.35
N PHE A 167 22.51 -17.41 7.76
CA PHE A 167 23.88 -17.74 7.32
C PHE A 167 24.17 -19.22 7.58
N LYS A 168 23.50 -19.77 8.62
CA LYS A 168 23.43 -21.19 8.92
C LYS A 168 22.82 -22.03 7.78
N ARG A 169 21.66 -21.66 7.21
CA ARG A 169 21.05 -22.37 6.06
C ARG A 169 21.98 -22.38 4.84
N LEU A 170 22.67 -21.28 4.58
CA LEU A 170 23.61 -21.19 3.45
C LEU A 170 24.87 -22.02 3.70
N SER A 171 25.41 -22.02 4.92
CA SER A 171 26.56 -22.85 5.28
C SER A 171 26.24 -24.35 5.23
N TYR A 172 25.04 -24.76 5.68
CA TYR A 172 24.65 -26.18 5.63
C TYR A 172 24.45 -26.67 4.19
N PHE A 173 23.88 -25.84 3.31
CA PHE A 173 23.77 -26.17 1.89
C PHE A 173 25.16 -26.35 1.25
N ALA A 174 26.10 -25.44 1.54
CA ALA A 174 27.46 -25.50 1.02
C ALA A 174 28.20 -26.78 1.50
N VAL A 175 28.11 -27.12 2.80
CA VAL A 175 28.73 -28.34 3.36
C VAL A 175 28.13 -29.61 2.74
N GLY A 176 26.81 -29.62 2.49
CA GLY A 176 26.15 -30.73 1.80
C GLY A 176 26.71 -30.94 0.39
N CYS A 177 26.84 -29.86 -0.39
CA CYS A 177 27.38 -29.92 -1.74
C CYS A 177 28.85 -30.37 -1.79
N THR A 178 29.69 -29.90 -0.87
CA THR A 178 31.11 -30.30 -0.82
C THR A 178 31.27 -31.78 -0.48
N GLN A 179 30.48 -32.30 0.46
CA GLN A 179 30.55 -33.71 0.86
C GLN A 179 30.13 -34.65 -0.27
N THR A 180 29.09 -34.29 -1.04
CA THR A 180 28.68 -35.06 -2.21
C THR A 180 29.74 -35.05 -3.31
N ALA A 181 30.41 -33.91 -3.54
CA ALA A 181 31.46 -33.79 -4.55
C ALA A 181 32.71 -34.62 -4.20
N ILE A 182 33.15 -34.62 -2.94
CA ILE A 182 34.28 -35.44 -2.46
C ILE A 182 33.97 -36.92 -2.67
N THR A 183 32.76 -37.34 -2.33
CA THR A 183 32.33 -38.74 -2.48
C THR A 183 32.29 -39.17 -3.95
N ALA A 184 31.79 -38.30 -4.83
CA ALA A 184 31.78 -38.57 -6.27
C ALA A 184 33.20 -38.67 -6.84
N LEU A 185 34.12 -37.81 -6.37
CA LEU A 185 35.52 -37.82 -6.78
C LEU A 185 36.25 -39.09 -6.32
N ASP A 186 36.03 -39.54 -5.08
CA ASP A 186 36.60 -40.79 -4.56
C ASP A 186 36.15 -42.01 -5.37
N ILE A 187 34.88 -42.04 -5.81
CA ILE A 187 34.34 -43.09 -6.67
C ILE A 187 35.01 -43.06 -8.05
N LEU A 188 35.19 -41.86 -8.63
CA LEU A 188 35.82 -41.66 -9.94
C LEU A 188 37.31 -42.03 -9.96
N ILE A 189 38.04 -41.72 -8.88
CA ILE A 189 39.50 -41.97 -8.79
C ILE A 189 39.78 -43.44 -8.44
N ASN A 190 39.06 -44.03 -7.49
CA ASN A 190 39.42 -45.34 -6.93
C ASN A 190 38.62 -46.52 -7.51
N GLY A 191 37.66 -46.26 -8.39
CA GLY A 191 36.98 -47.26 -9.23
C GLY A 191 36.19 -48.36 -8.51
N THR A 192 36.17 -48.37 -7.17
CA THR A 192 35.45 -49.38 -6.38
C THR A 192 34.78 -48.74 -5.17
N VAL A 193 33.47 -48.91 -5.08
CA VAL A 193 32.73 -48.62 -3.85
C VAL A 193 32.97 -49.79 -2.91
N THR A 194 33.92 -49.66 -1.98
CA THR A 194 33.98 -50.63 -0.89
C THR A 194 32.70 -50.53 -0.06
N GLY A 195 32.12 -51.65 0.37
CA GLY A 195 30.85 -51.66 1.12
C GLY A 195 30.87 -50.77 2.37
N ARG A 196 32.05 -50.54 2.96
CA ARG A 196 32.26 -49.60 4.08
C ARG A 196 32.10 -48.14 3.65
N SER A 197 32.61 -47.75 2.49
CA SER A 197 32.46 -46.38 1.96
C SER A 197 31.00 -46.05 1.67
N LEU A 198 30.22 -47.00 1.14
CA LEU A 198 28.79 -46.79 0.87
C LEU A 198 27.99 -46.57 2.15
N VAL A 199 28.27 -47.36 3.20
CA VAL A 199 27.59 -47.25 4.50
C VAL A 199 27.91 -45.91 5.19
N ILE A 200 29.16 -45.45 5.12
CA ILE A 200 29.56 -44.16 5.70
C ILE A 200 28.85 -43.01 4.97
N VAL A 201 28.78 -43.05 3.63
CA VAL A 201 28.09 -42.02 2.84
C VAL A 201 26.60 -41.99 3.16
N LEU A 202 25.93 -43.15 3.18
CA LEU A 202 24.51 -43.23 3.53
C LEU A 202 24.24 -42.74 4.95
N ALA A 203 25.07 -43.12 5.93
CA ALA A 203 24.92 -42.68 7.32
C ALA A 203 25.06 -41.15 7.46
N LEU A 204 26.05 -40.56 6.79
CA LEU A 204 26.26 -39.10 6.82
C LEU A 204 25.17 -38.33 6.06
N SER A 205 24.70 -38.85 4.92
CA SER A 205 23.57 -38.25 4.19
C SER A 205 22.26 -38.30 4.97
N VAL A 206 21.98 -39.41 5.66
CA VAL A 206 20.79 -39.54 6.52
C VAL A 206 20.89 -38.63 7.75
N ALA A 207 22.07 -38.50 8.37
CA ALA A 207 22.28 -37.57 9.49
C ALA A 207 22.09 -36.10 9.06
N ALA A 208 22.58 -35.72 7.87
CA ALA A 208 22.36 -34.40 7.30
C ALA A 208 20.88 -34.14 6.98
N LEU A 209 20.17 -35.13 6.44
CA LEU A 209 18.74 -35.03 6.15
C LEU A 209 17.91 -34.91 7.45
N PHE A 210 18.22 -35.71 8.47
CA PHE A 210 17.51 -35.72 9.75
C PHE A 210 17.68 -34.39 10.50
N THR A 211 18.91 -33.85 10.51
CA THR A 211 19.18 -32.53 11.10
C THR A 211 18.48 -31.41 10.34
N MET A 212 18.42 -31.48 9.00
CA MET A 212 17.69 -30.52 8.18
C MET A 212 16.17 -30.56 8.46
N VAL A 213 15.56 -31.75 8.52
CA VAL A 213 14.13 -31.93 8.81
C VAL A 213 13.78 -31.42 10.21
N ARG A 214 14.62 -31.68 11.21
CA ARG A 214 14.39 -31.26 12.60
C ARG A 214 14.40 -29.74 12.79
N GLU A 215 15.22 -29.02 12.01
CA GLU A 215 15.31 -27.56 12.04
C GLU A 215 14.27 -26.87 11.16
N VAL A 216 13.76 -27.54 10.12
CA VAL A 216 12.63 -27.06 9.30
C VAL A 216 11.30 -27.24 10.04
N GLY A 217 11.13 -28.29 10.84
CA GLY A 217 9.89 -28.57 11.59
C GLY A 217 9.67 -27.71 12.86
N ARG A 218 10.59 -26.80 13.19
CA ARG A 218 10.49 -25.88 14.34
C ARG A 218 10.20 -24.43 13.95
N GLY A 219 9.93 -24.17 12.67
CA GLY A 219 9.60 -22.85 12.11
C GLY A 219 8.12 -22.63 11.93
#